data_AF-A0A6B2CYK8-F1
#
_entry.id   AF-A0A6B2CYK8-F1
#
_cell.length_a   1.000
_cell.length_b   1.000
_cell.length_c   1.000
_cell.angle_alpha   90.00
_cell.angle_beta   90.00
_cell.angle_gamma   90.00
#
_symmetry.space_group_name_H-M   'P 1'
#
loop_
_entity.id
_entity.type
_entity.pdbx_description
1 polymer ?
#
loop_
_entity_poly.entity_id
_entity_poly.type
_entity_poly.pdbx_seq_one_letter_code
_entity_poly.pdbx_strand_id
1 'polypeptide(L)'
;LPGPKVAVLGNHEHWSRRKFPLRQGVKALEDAGVHVLADDWVQLGGLRIHGLDWRDDPRSYPAAADADVVLVHSPDAFQAARQGVYLAGHTHGGQICVPLNVPVYTISYFGYTWGLYRRGEAVMYVTRGLGEMFPRIYCRREMVIAV
;
A
#
# COMPACT_ATOMS: atom_id res chain seq x y z
N LEU A 1 -0.95 -15.30 -13.57
CA LEU A 1 0.26 -14.91 -14.33
C LEU A 1 1.45 -15.63 -13.70
N PRO A 2 2.28 -16.33 -14.49
CA PRO A 2 3.53 -16.89 -13.98
C PRO A 2 4.49 -15.76 -13.57
N GLY A 3 5.20 -15.93 -12.45
CA GLY A 3 6.19 -14.96 -11.95
C GLY A 3 6.17 -14.79 -10.43
N PRO A 4 7.20 -14.14 -9.86
CA PRO A 4 7.23 -13.81 -8.44
C PRO A 4 6.09 -12.85 -8.09
N LYS A 5 5.46 -13.08 -6.93
CA LYS A 5 4.39 -12.23 -6.39
C LYS A 5 4.81 -11.79 -5.01
N VAL A 6 4.78 -10.49 -4.76
CA VAL A 6 5.07 -9.89 -3.45
C VAL A 6 3.86 -9.11 -2.97
N ALA A 7 3.63 -9.11 -1.67
CA ALA A 7 2.55 -8.34 -1.04
C ALA A 7 3.00 -7.79 0.31
N VAL A 8 2.33 -6.73 0.76
CA VAL A 8 2.42 -6.21 2.14
C VAL A 8 1.06 -6.35 2.80
N LEU A 9 1.06 -6.45 4.13
CA LEU A 9 -0.17 -6.50 4.91
C LEU A 9 -0.76 -5.10 5.10
N GLY A 10 -2.08 -5.02 5.19
CA GLY A 10 -2.81 -3.81 5.48
C GLY A 10 -3.46 -3.82 6.86
N ASN A 11 -4.20 -2.75 7.14
CA ASN A 11 -4.94 -2.61 8.38
C ASN A 11 -5.98 -3.73 8.56
N HIS A 12 -6.59 -4.23 7.49
CA HIS A 12 -7.63 -5.25 7.58
C HIS A 12 -7.10 -6.61 8.05
N GLU A 13 -5.91 -7.01 7.61
CA GLU A 13 -5.24 -8.22 8.08
C GLU A 13 -4.93 -8.11 9.59
N HIS A 14 -4.41 -6.95 10.01
CA HIS A 14 -4.10 -6.68 11.42
C HIS A 14 -5.34 -6.55 12.30
N TRP A 15 -6.42 -5.93 11.84
CA TRP A 15 -7.67 -5.79 12.59
C TRP A 15 -8.42 -7.12 12.72
N SER A 16 -8.26 -8.02 11.74
CA SER A 16 -8.89 -9.34 11.74
C SER A 16 -8.25 -10.32 12.73
N ARG A 17 -7.09 -9.99 13.31
CA ARG A 17 -6.31 -10.88 14.21
C ARG A 17 -7.06 -11.42 15.42
N ARG A 18 -8.12 -10.71 15.87
CA ARG A 18 -8.99 -11.14 16.97
C ARG A 18 -9.94 -12.28 16.57
N LYS A 19 -10.24 -12.41 15.28
CA LYS A 19 -11.13 -13.45 14.72
C LYS A 19 -10.34 -14.57 14.05
N PHE A 20 -9.27 -14.22 13.34
CA PHE A 20 -8.43 -15.13 12.58
C PHE A 20 -6.96 -14.84 12.87
N PRO A 21 -6.13 -15.80 13.30
CA PRO A 21 -4.71 -15.57 13.53
C PRO A 21 -4.02 -15.02 12.28
N LEU A 22 -3.26 -13.92 12.42
CA LEU A 22 -2.57 -13.27 11.30
C LEU A 22 -1.71 -14.26 10.49
N ARG A 23 -0.98 -15.14 11.19
CA ARG A 23 -0.15 -16.19 10.58
C ARG A 23 -0.93 -17.13 9.66
N GLN A 24 -2.21 -17.38 9.93
CA GLN A 24 -3.04 -18.23 9.08
C GLN A 24 -3.36 -17.53 7.76
N GLY A 25 -3.64 -16.22 7.80
CA GLY A 25 -3.84 -15.40 6.60
C GLY A 25 -2.57 -15.28 5.77
N VAL A 26 -1.43 -15.01 6.42
CA VAL A 26 -0.10 -14.98 5.77
C VAL A 26 0.20 -16.33 5.11
N LYS A 27 0.01 -17.44 5.83
CA LYS A 27 0.20 -18.79 5.28
C LYS A 27 -0.68 -19.05 4.06
N ALA A 28 -1.94 -18.59 4.06
CA ALA A 28 -2.81 -18.75 2.90
C ALA A 28 -2.32 -17.99 1.65
N LEU A 29 -1.72 -16.80 1.85
CA LEU A 29 -1.06 -16.05 0.77
C LEU A 29 0.19 -16.77 0.26
N GLU A 30 1.02 -17.27 1.18
CA GLU A 30 2.25 -18.00 0.86
C GLU A 30 1.96 -19.33 0.15
N ASP A 31 0.95 -20.09 0.58
CA ASP A 31 0.50 -21.30 -0.09
C ASP A 31 -0.05 -21.01 -1.50
N ALA A 32 -0.56 -19.80 -1.74
CA ALA A 32 -0.93 -19.30 -3.06
C ALA A 32 0.27 -18.76 -3.87
N GLY A 33 1.49 -18.87 -3.36
CA GLY A 33 2.74 -18.45 -3.99
C GLY A 33 3.03 -16.94 -3.90
N VAL A 34 2.45 -16.24 -2.93
CA VAL A 34 2.73 -14.82 -2.66
C VAL A 34 3.73 -14.72 -1.53
N HIS A 35 4.84 -14.02 -1.76
CA HIS A 35 5.81 -13.70 -0.72
C HIS A 35 5.35 -12.44 0.03
N VAL A 36 4.99 -12.60 1.30
CA VAL A 36 4.51 -11.49 2.14
C VAL A 36 5.70 -10.81 2.80
N LEU A 37 5.86 -9.52 2.53
CA LEU A 37 6.87 -8.66 3.16
C LEU A 37 6.24 -7.92 4.33
N ALA A 38 6.77 -8.13 5.53
CA ALA A 38 6.34 -7.43 6.74
C ALA A 38 7.57 -6.86 7.46
N ASP A 39 7.88 -5.61 7.15
CA ASP A 39 9.16 -4.97 7.50
C ASP A 39 10.37 -5.77 7.00
N ASP A 40 10.23 -6.33 5.80
CA ASP A 40 11.21 -7.21 5.16
C ASP A 40 11.41 -6.78 3.71
N TRP A 41 12.37 -7.42 3.04
CA TRP A 41 12.75 -7.09 1.67
C TRP A 41 13.10 -8.32 0.84
N VAL A 42 13.04 -8.13 -0.48
CA VAL A 42 13.45 -9.15 -1.44
C VAL A 42 14.13 -8.52 -2.66
N GLN A 43 15.05 -9.26 -3.27
CA GLN A 43 15.63 -8.89 -4.56
C GLN A 43 14.83 -9.51 -5.70
N LEU A 44 14.21 -8.70 -6.56
CA LEU A 44 13.44 -9.17 -7.73
C LEU A 44 13.78 -8.32 -8.96
N GLY A 45 14.17 -8.98 -10.05
CA GLY A 45 14.46 -8.29 -11.32
C GLY A 45 15.57 -7.24 -11.22
N GLY A 46 16.54 -7.42 -10.32
CA GLY A 46 17.60 -6.44 -10.07
C GLY A 46 17.21 -5.28 -9.16
N LEU A 47 15.96 -5.22 -8.70
CA LEU A 47 15.47 -4.21 -7.75
C LEU A 47 15.40 -4.79 -6.34
N ARG A 48 15.79 -3.99 -5.35
CA ARG A 48 15.52 -4.24 -3.95
C ARG A 48 14.14 -3.68 -3.60
N ILE A 49 13.21 -4.59 -3.31
CA ILE A 49 11.83 -4.28 -2.96
C ILE A 49 11.66 -4.43 -1.45
N HIS A 50 11.37 -3.34 -0.74
CA HIS A 50 11.01 -3.37 0.68
C HIS A 50 9.50 -3.38 0.85
N GLY A 51 9.00 -4.11 1.82
CA GLY A 51 7.62 -4.04 2.26
C GLY A 51 7.52 -3.53 3.69
N LEU A 52 6.89 -2.38 3.88
CA LEU A 52 6.62 -1.84 5.22
C LEU A 52 5.29 -2.39 5.73
N ASP A 53 5.32 -3.01 6.92
CA ASP A 53 4.10 -3.56 7.53
C ASP A 53 3.21 -2.42 8.08
N TRP A 54 1.92 -2.69 8.21
CA TRP A 54 0.95 -1.75 8.75
C TRP A 54 1.33 -1.24 10.14
N ARG A 55 0.95 0.01 10.42
CA ARG A 55 1.10 0.68 11.72
C ARG A 55 -0.23 1.28 12.12
N ASP A 56 -0.67 1.03 13.36
CA ASP A 56 -1.83 1.68 13.95
C ASP A 56 -1.50 3.14 14.34
N ASP A 57 -2.54 3.91 14.65
CA ASP A 57 -2.42 5.34 14.95
C ASP A 57 -1.86 5.57 16.37
N PRO A 58 -0.91 6.53 16.56
CA PRO A 58 -0.30 7.37 15.54
C PRO A 58 0.69 6.59 14.65
N ARG A 59 0.49 6.69 13.33
CA ARG A 59 1.30 5.96 12.34
C ARG A 59 2.73 6.48 12.35
N SER A 60 3.68 5.58 12.59
CA SER A 60 5.12 5.87 12.52
C SER A 60 5.81 4.81 11.66
N TYR A 61 6.33 5.24 10.52
CA TYR A 61 7.03 4.38 9.57
C TYR A 61 8.52 4.72 9.54
N PRO A 62 9.40 3.71 9.44
CA PRO A 62 10.82 3.95 9.23
C PRO A 62 11.08 4.42 7.80
N ALA A 63 12.22 5.10 7.58
CA ALA A 63 12.70 5.36 6.24
C ALA A 63 13.27 4.07 5.62
N ALA A 64 12.88 3.75 4.39
CA ALA A 64 13.48 2.68 3.59
C ALA A 64 14.61 3.27 2.72
N ALA A 65 15.76 3.53 3.34
CA ALA A 65 16.84 4.30 2.71
C ALA A 65 17.62 3.53 1.64
N ASP A 66 17.50 2.21 1.55
CA ASP A 66 18.26 1.35 0.64
C ASP A 66 17.38 0.60 -0.37
N ALA A 67 16.12 1.00 -0.51
CA ALA A 67 15.14 0.36 -1.39
C ALA A 67 14.97 1.10 -2.72
N ASP A 68 14.92 0.35 -3.83
CA ASP A 68 14.54 0.89 -5.14
C ASP A 68 13.01 1.09 -5.20
N VAL A 69 12.28 0.11 -4.66
CA VAL A 69 10.81 0.09 -4.57
C VAL A 69 10.39 -0.19 -3.14
N VAL A 70 9.42 0.56 -2.65
CA VAL A 70 8.80 0.38 -1.34
C VAL A 70 7.32 0.09 -1.52
N LEU A 71 6.90 -1.12 -1.16
CA LEU A 71 5.51 -1.48 -1.03
C LEU A 71 5.02 -1.08 0.35
N VAL A 72 3.89 -0.37 0.41
CA VAL A 72 3.30 0.01 1.68
C VAL A 72 1.78 0.06 1.55
N HIS A 73 1.07 -0.34 2.59
CA HIS A 73 -0.38 -0.25 2.55
C HIS A 73 -0.85 1.22 2.56
N SER A 74 -0.41 2.00 3.55
CA SER A 74 -0.81 3.40 3.73
C SER A 74 0.17 4.38 3.07
N PRO A 75 -0.31 5.38 2.33
CA PRO A 75 0.54 6.42 1.76
C PRO A 75 1.17 7.33 2.82
N ASP A 76 0.69 7.30 4.08
CA ASP A 76 1.24 8.12 5.16
C ASP A 76 2.71 7.77 5.46
N ALA A 77 3.16 6.57 5.11
CA ALA A 77 4.58 6.17 5.21
C ALA A 77 5.50 7.04 4.34
N PHE A 78 4.97 7.67 3.29
CA PHE A 78 5.72 8.58 2.43
C PHE A 78 6.25 9.81 3.16
N GLN A 79 5.78 10.06 4.39
CA GLN A 79 6.35 11.11 5.23
C GLN A 79 7.80 10.86 5.64
N ALA A 80 8.20 9.60 5.74
CA ALA A 80 9.59 9.21 6.03
C ALA A 80 10.45 9.03 4.76
N ALA A 81 9.86 9.16 3.57
CA ALA A 81 10.54 8.90 2.31
C ALA A 81 11.64 9.93 2.02
N ARG A 82 12.78 9.42 1.55
CA ARG A 82 13.93 10.22 1.09
C ARG A 82 14.24 10.00 -0.38
N GLN A 83 14.19 8.75 -0.84
CA GLN A 83 14.43 8.31 -2.21
C GLN A 83 13.62 7.05 -2.52
N GLY A 84 13.65 6.59 -3.77
CA GLY A 84 12.97 5.36 -4.21
C GLY A 84 11.51 5.58 -4.65
N VAL A 85 10.91 4.51 -5.17
CA VAL A 85 9.53 4.50 -5.66
C VAL A 85 8.61 3.81 -4.65
N TYR A 86 7.62 4.53 -4.13
CA TYR A 86 6.64 4.01 -3.19
C TYR A 86 5.36 3.64 -3.93
N LEU A 87 4.86 2.42 -3.72
CA LEU A 87 3.59 1.95 -4.24
C LEU A 87 2.64 1.74 -3.06
N ALA A 88 1.60 2.59 -2.99
CA ALA A 88 0.67 2.64 -1.88
C ALA A 88 -0.79 2.46 -2.31
N GLY A 89 -1.66 2.13 -1.36
CA GLY A 89 -3.11 2.00 -1.57
C GLY A 89 -3.90 2.67 -0.46
N HIS A 90 -4.76 1.90 0.22
CA HIS A 90 -5.50 2.26 1.44
C HIS A 90 -6.63 3.31 1.30
N THR A 91 -6.40 4.38 0.55
CA THR A 91 -7.28 5.57 0.50
C THR A 91 -8.55 5.39 -0.32
N HIS A 92 -8.62 4.32 -1.14
CA HIS A 92 -9.70 4.05 -2.08
C HIS A 92 -9.98 5.19 -3.08
N GLY A 93 -8.96 6.01 -3.36
CA GLY A 93 -9.11 7.21 -4.19
C GLY A 93 -9.78 8.40 -3.49
N GLY A 94 -9.84 8.37 -2.15
CA GLY A 94 -10.53 9.35 -1.33
C GLY A 94 -12.02 9.03 -1.18
N GLN A 95 -12.33 7.79 -0.75
CA GLN A 95 -13.60 7.17 -0.31
C GLN A 95 -14.96 7.78 -0.74
N ILE A 96 -15.13 9.10 -0.65
CA ILE A 96 -16.25 9.88 -1.15
C ILE A 96 -15.72 10.91 -2.17
N CYS A 97 -16.13 10.74 -3.42
CA CYS A 97 -15.79 11.64 -4.52
C CYS A 97 -17.04 12.41 -4.99
N VAL A 98 -16.87 13.66 -5.42
CA VAL A 98 -17.88 14.38 -6.22
C VAL A 98 -17.65 14.10 -7.73
N PRO A 99 -18.54 14.53 -8.65
CA PRO A 99 -18.34 14.30 -10.08
C PRO A 99 -16.93 14.66 -10.55
N LEU A 100 -16.44 13.91 -11.55
CA LEU A 100 -15.05 13.97 -12.04
C LEU A 100 -13.98 13.38 -11.10
N ASN A 101 -14.36 12.51 -10.15
CA ASN A 101 -13.46 11.83 -9.21
C ASN A 101 -12.70 12.80 -8.27
N VAL A 102 -13.31 13.92 -7.91
CA VAL A 102 -12.69 14.87 -6.98
C VAL A 102 -12.95 14.37 -5.54
N PRO A 103 -11.91 13.99 -4.78
CA PRO A 103 -12.09 13.46 -3.43
C PRO A 103 -12.39 14.59 -2.43
N VAL A 104 -13.39 14.38 -1.57
CA VAL A 104 -13.71 15.33 -0.47
C VAL A 104 -13.34 14.78 0.92
N TYR A 105 -13.05 13.49 1.01
CA TYR A 105 -12.62 12.82 2.23
C TYR A 105 -11.60 11.74 1.88
N THR A 106 -10.56 11.57 2.69
CA THR A 106 -9.56 10.51 2.49
C THR A 106 -9.13 9.90 3.81
N ILE A 107 -8.69 8.65 3.74
CA ILE A 107 -8.19 7.87 4.87
C ILE A 107 -6.67 8.02 4.92
N SER A 108 -6.20 9.25 5.08
CA SER A 108 -4.78 9.62 5.17
C SER A 108 -4.64 10.84 6.07
N TYR A 109 -3.68 10.83 6.99
CA TYR A 109 -3.41 11.99 7.85
C TYR A 109 -2.81 13.17 7.09
N PHE A 110 -2.17 12.91 5.95
CA PHE A 110 -1.45 13.90 5.16
C PHE A 110 -2.18 14.27 3.86
N GLY A 111 -3.45 13.86 3.73
CA GLY A 111 -4.30 14.23 2.60
C GLY A 111 -3.99 13.48 1.29
N TYR A 112 -3.26 12.37 1.33
CA TYR A 112 -3.05 11.54 0.14
C TYR A 112 -4.36 10.89 -0.29
N THR A 113 -4.61 10.86 -1.60
CA THR A 113 -5.87 10.34 -2.19
C THR A 113 -5.57 9.32 -3.28
N TRP A 114 -5.04 9.72 -4.43
CA TRP A 114 -4.63 8.81 -5.50
C TRP A 114 -3.69 9.52 -6.47
N GLY A 115 -2.96 8.73 -7.28
CA GLY A 115 -2.07 9.26 -8.29
C GLY A 115 -0.64 9.48 -7.79
N LEU A 116 0.09 10.34 -8.50
CA LEU A 116 1.54 10.53 -8.32
C LEU A 116 1.84 11.67 -7.34
N TYR A 117 2.69 11.40 -6.36
CA TYR A 117 3.22 12.36 -5.40
C TYR A 117 4.75 12.35 -5.44
N ARG A 118 5.37 13.49 -5.11
CA ARG A 118 6.83 13.65 -5.06
C ARG A 118 7.24 14.28 -3.73
N ARG A 119 8.37 13.82 -3.19
CA ARG A 119 9.01 14.38 -1.99
C ARG A 119 10.51 14.21 -2.11
N GLY A 120 11.24 15.31 -2.34
CA GLY A 120 12.67 15.24 -2.65
C GLY A 120 12.90 14.34 -3.87
N GLU A 121 13.76 13.33 -3.71
CA GLU A 121 14.07 12.34 -4.75
C GLU A 121 13.11 11.14 -4.75
N ALA A 122 12.22 11.04 -3.77
CA ALA A 122 11.23 9.98 -3.70
C ALA A 122 10.00 10.30 -4.55
N VAL A 123 9.42 9.24 -5.12
CA VAL A 123 8.16 9.29 -5.88
C VAL A 123 7.20 8.27 -5.28
N MET A 124 5.94 8.63 -5.06
CA MET A 124 4.90 7.70 -4.63
C MET A 124 3.79 7.66 -5.66
N TYR A 125 3.29 6.47 -5.96
CA TYR A 125 2.01 6.28 -6.64
C TYR A 125 1.01 5.65 -5.66
N VAL A 126 -0.14 6.30 -5.49
CA VAL A 126 -1.24 5.80 -4.66
C VAL A 126 -2.33 5.27 -5.58
N THR A 127 -2.52 3.95 -5.59
CA THR A 127 -3.60 3.35 -6.38
C THR A 127 -4.94 3.44 -5.64
N ARG A 128 -6.02 3.53 -6.43
CA ARG A 128 -7.39 3.51 -5.90
C ARG A 128 -7.83 2.11 -5.45
N GLY A 129 -7.14 1.08 -5.92
CA GLY A 129 -7.36 -0.32 -5.56
C GLY A 129 -8.70 -0.89 -6.06
N LEU A 130 -8.85 -2.20 -5.91
CA LEU A 130 -10.05 -2.94 -6.33
C LEU A 130 -11.02 -3.22 -5.18
N GLY A 131 -10.52 -3.54 -3.98
CA GLY A 131 -11.32 -3.94 -2.83
C GLY A 131 -11.81 -2.78 -1.94
N GLU A 132 -12.88 -3.02 -1.18
CA GLU A 132 -13.44 -2.09 -0.20
C GLU A 132 -14.06 -2.81 1.00
N MET A 133 -14.01 -2.17 2.18
CA MET A 133 -14.82 -2.58 3.34
C MET A 133 -16.11 -1.74 3.44
N PHE A 134 -16.01 -0.45 3.12
CA PHE A 134 -17.14 0.49 3.14
C PHE A 134 -17.49 0.94 1.72
N PRO A 135 -18.77 1.27 1.45
CA PRO A 135 -19.19 1.76 0.14
C PRO A 135 -18.34 2.93 -0.34
N ARG A 136 -17.85 2.85 -1.57
CA ARG A 136 -17.20 3.96 -2.26
C ARG A 136 -18.23 4.72 -3.08
N ILE A 137 -18.24 6.04 -2.96
CA ILE A 137 -19.20 6.90 -3.66
C ILE A 137 -18.45 7.68 -4.75
N TYR A 138 -18.81 7.45 -6.02
CA TYR A 138 -18.18 8.03 -7.22
C TYR A 138 -16.66 7.89 -7.37
N CYS A 139 -15.99 7.14 -6.48
CA CYS A 139 -14.59 6.82 -6.61
C CYS A 139 -14.42 5.51 -7.43
N ARG A 140 -14.00 5.61 -8.70
CA ARG A 140 -13.67 4.48 -9.56
C ARG A 140 -12.58 3.58 -8.96
N ARG A 141 -12.65 2.30 -9.30
CA ARG A 141 -11.62 1.30 -8.98
C ARG A 141 -10.49 1.39 -9.98
N GLU A 142 -9.30 0.95 -9.57
CA GLU A 142 -8.10 1.00 -10.39
C GLU A 142 -7.23 -0.23 -10.14
N MET A 143 -6.67 -0.75 -11.22
CA MET A 143 -5.54 -1.67 -11.22
C MET A 143 -4.48 -1.05 -12.12
N VAL A 144 -3.26 -0.93 -11.59
CA VAL A 144 -2.13 -0.37 -12.33
C VAL A 144 -1.33 -1.51 -12.95
N ILE A 145 -1.00 -1.37 -14.23
CA ILE A 145 -0.14 -2.29 -14.97
C ILE A 145 0.98 -1.44 -15.58
N ALA A 146 2.22 -1.75 -15.22
CA ALA A 146 3.41 -1.23 -15.89
C ALA A 146 3.91 -2.30 -16.87
N VAL A 147 4.26 -1.88 -18.09
CA VAL A 147 4.70 -2.74 -19.19
C VAL A 147 6.12 -2.36 -19.59
#